data_AF-A0A1M7AP73-F1
#
_entry.id   AF-A0A1M7AP73-F1
#
_cell.length_a   1.000
_cell.length_b   1.000
_cell.length_c   1.000
_cell.angle_alpha   90.00
_cell.angle_beta   90.00
_cell.angle_gamma   90.00
#
_symmetry.space_group_name_H-M   'P 1'
#
loop_
_entity.id
_entity.type
_entity.pdbx_description
1 polymer ?
#
loop_
_entity_poly.entity_id
_entity_poly.type
_entity_poly.pdbx_seq_one_letter_code
_entity_poly.pdbx_strand_id
1 'polypeptide(L)' 'MQRLGRLFLIVGVLLLGGTAGYRLLPGFEPFNTLIFVFICLAFGELFYQIDKRILKK' A
#
# COMPACT_ATOMS: atom_id res chain seq x y z
N MET A 1 18.81 -11.10 3.51
CA MET A 1 17.76 -10.35 4.23
C MET A 1 16.80 -9.56 3.32
N GLN A 2 17.13 -9.31 2.05
CA GLN A 2 16.29 -8.53 1.11
C GLN A 2 14.91 -9.17 0.80
N ARG A 3 14.81 -10.52 0.72
CA ARG A 3 13.51 -11.20 0.48
C ARG A 3 12.51 -11.08 1.63
N LEU A 4 12.99 -11.13 2.88
CA LEU A 4 12.14 -10.98 4.06
C LEU A 4 11.57 -9.56 4.19
N GLY A 5 12.40 -8.54 3.95
CA GLY A 5 11.92 -7.14 3.92
C GLY A 5 10.84 -6.93 2.86
N ARG A 6 11.03 -7.50 1.66
CA ARG A 6 10.05 -7.43 0.57
C ARG A 6 8.76 -8.22 0.86
N LEU A 7 8.85 -9.35 1.56
CA LEU A 7 7.68 -10.10 2.06
C LEU A 7 6.88 -9.33 3.11
N PHE A 8 7.56 -8.73 4.10
CA PHE A 8 6.91 -7.89 5.12
C PHE A 8 6.21 -6.69 4.50
N LEU A 9 6.84 -6.08 3.50
CA LEU A 9 6.25 -5.04 2.68
C LEU A 9 4.96 -5.55 2.03
N ILE A 10 5.01 -6.64 1.26
CA ILE A 10 3.82 -7.17 0.56
C ILE A 10 2.67 -7.48 1.53
N VAL A 11 2.97 -8.11 2.67
CA VAL A 11 1.98 -8.43 3.71
C VAL A 11 1.39 -7.14 4.33
N GLY A 12 2.22 -6.12 4.53
CA GLY A 12 1.80 -4.81 5.00
C GLY A 12 0.85 -4.11 4.03
N VAL A 13 1.13 -4.10 2.72
CA VAL A 13 0.20 -3.56 1.70
C VAL A 13 -1.10 -4.33 1.70
N LEU A 14 -1.04 -5.66 1.77
CA LEU A 14 -2.25 -6.48 1.72
C LEU A 14 -3.17 -6.17 2.89
N LEU A 15 -2.62 -6.06 4.11
CA LEU A 15 -3.38 -5.73 5.31
C LEU A 15 -3.92 -4.30 5.26
N LEU A 16 -3.09 -3.32 4.92
CA LEU A 16 -3.47 -1.91 4.89
C LEU A 16 -4.45 -1.61 3.75
N GLY A 17 -4.20 -2.15 2.55
CA GLY A 17 -5.09 -2.02 1.41
C GLY A 17 -6.41 -2.77 1.58
N GLY A 18 -6.38 -3.97 2.17
CA GLY A 18 -7.58 -4.75 2.47
C GLY A 18 -8.47 -4.10 3.54
N THR A 19 -7.87 -3.59 4.61
CA THR A 19 -8.61 -2.88 5.68
C THR A 19 -9.11 -1.51 5.24
N ALA A 20 -8.31 -0.75 4.51
CA ALA A 20 -8.74 0.51 3.89
C ALA A 20 -9.86 0.27 2.87
N GLY A 21 -9.74 -0.78 2.05
CA GLY A 21 -10.75 -1.15 1.07
C GLY A 21 -12.07 -1.52 1.74
N TYR A 22 -12.02 -2.36 2.76
CA TYR A 22 -13.20 -2.78 3.54
C TYR A 22 -13.90 -1.61 4.26
N ARG A 23 -13.17 -0.57 4.68
CA ARG A 23 -13.75 0.62 5.34
C ARG A 23 -14.18 1.72 4.38
N LEU A 24 -13.47 1.95 3.29
CA LEU A 24 -13.75 3.06 2.37
C LEU A 24 -14.64 2.68 1.18
N LEU A 25 -14.71 1.41 0.79
CA LEU A 25 -15.61 0.94 -0.27
C LEU A 25 -16.96 0.31 0.17
N PRO A 26 -17.39 0.24 1.46
CA PRO A 26 -18.73 -0.24 1.78
C PRO A 26 -19.74 0.88 1.48
N GLY A 27 -20.19 0.95 0.23
CA GLY A 27 -21.00 2.03 -0.32
C GLY A 27 -20.19 2.80 -1.36
N PHE A 28 -20.63 2.76 -2.61
CA PHE A 28 -19.89 3.35 -3.73
C PHE A 28 -20.02 4.88 -3.70
N GLU A 29 -19.21 5.53 -2.86
CA GLU A 29 -19.06 6.97 -2.84
C GLU A 29 -17.82 7.39 -3.65
N PRO A 30 -17.98 8.25 -4.68
CA PRO A 30 -16.87 8.64 -5.54
C PRO A 30 -15.76 9.37 -4.78
N PHE A 31 -16.11 10.10 -3.72
CA PHE A 31 -15.14 10.76 -2.83
C PHE A 31 -14.27 9.76 -2.06
N ASN A 32 -14.88 8.73 -1.47
CA ASN A 32 -14.15 7.70 -0.72
C ASN A 32 -13.25 6.86 -1.64
N THR A 33 -13.71 6.63 -2.88
CA THR A 33 -12.92 5.95 -3.91
C THR A 33 -11.69 6.78 -4.31
N LEU A 34 -11.85 8.11 -4.47
CA LEU A 34 -10.75 9.04 -4.72
C LEU A 34 -9.72 9.03 -3.59
N ILE A 35 -10.18 9.10 -2.33
CA ILE A 35 -9.32 9.01 -1.15
C ILE A 35 -8.56 7.68 -1.13
N PHE A 36 -9.24 6.58 -1.42
CA PHE A 36 -8.61 5.25 -1.49
C PHE A 36 -7.51 5.19 -2.57
N VAL A 37 -7.76 5.75 -3.76
CA VAL A 37 -6.75 5.81 -4.83
C VAL A 37 -5.54 6.65 -4.42
N PHE A 38 -5.75 7.81 -3.79
CA PHE A 38 -4.64 8.64 -3.28
C PHE A 38 -3.81 7.91 -2.23
N ILE A 39 -4.46 7.21 -1.29
CA ILE A 39 -3.77 6.39 -0.29
C ILE A 39 -2.95 5.29 -0.97
N CYS A 40 -3.52 4.57 -1.94
CA CYS A 40 -2.82 3.54 -2.70
C CYS A 40 -1.61 4.07 -3.47
N LEU A 41 -1.71 5.24 -4.10
CA LEU A 41 -0.59 5.88 -4.80
C LEU A 41 0.54 6.27 -3.85
N ALA A 42 0.21 6.90 -2.72
CA ALA A 42 1.19 7.27 -1.69
C ALA A 42 1.89 6.04 -1.10
N PHE A 43 1.14 4.96 -0.85
CA PHE A 43 1.71 3.68 -0.44
C PHE A 43 2.62 3.11 -1.52
N GLY A 44 2.22 3.09 -2.79
CA GLY A 44 3.06 2.61 -3.90
C GLY A 44 4.41 3.33 -3.97
N GLU A 45 4.41 4.65 -3.78
CA GLU A 45 5.63 5.46 -3.83
C GLU A 45 6.54 5.24 -2.61
N LEU A 46 5.97 5.14 -1.41
CA LEU A 46 6.71 4.75 -0.19
C LEU A 46 7.37 3.38 -0.36
N PHE A 47 6.63 2.42 -0.91
CA PHE A 47 7.12 1.08 -1.17
C PHE A 47 8.24 1.06 -2.20
N TYR A 48 8.08 1.83 -3.27
CA TYR A 48 9.12 2.00 -4.28
C TYR A 48 10.41 2.60 -3.67
N GLN A 49 10.30 3.60 -2.81
CA GLN A 49 11.46 4.17 -2.13
C GLN A 49 12.14 3.16 -1.19
N ILE A 50 11.37 2.39 -0.43
CA ILE A 50 11.90 1.37 0.48
C ILE A 50 12.58 0.25 -0.31
N ASP A 51 11.93 -0.27 -1.36
CA ASP A 51 12.49 -1.31 -2.24
C ASP A 51 13.79 -0.81 -2.89
N LYS A 52 13.80 0.42 -3.42
CA LYS A 52 14.99 1.06 -3.98
C LYS A 52 16.12 1.23 -2.97
N ARG A 53 15.83 1.55 -1.69
CA ARG A 53 16.84 1.59 -0.62
C ARG A 53 17.37 0.21 -0.26
N ILE A 54 16.52 -0.81 -0.29
CA ILE A 54 16.90 -2.21 -0.02
C ILE A 54 17.76 -2.76 -1.17
N LEU A 55 17.48 -2.37 -2.42
CA LEU A 55 18.20 -2.82 -3.61
C LEU A 55 19.56 -2.15 -3.79
N LYS A 56 19.74 -0.93 -3.26
CA LYS A 56 21.01 -0.17 -3.32
C LYS A 56 22.04 -0.59 -2.27
N LYS A 57 21.72 -1.54 -1.39
CA LYS A 57 22.57 -2.05 -0.31
C LYS A 57 22.88 -3.52 -0.55
#